data_AF-A0A9E5R362-F1
#
_entry.id   AF-A0A9E5R362-F1
#
_cell.length_a   1.000
_cell.length_b   1.000
_cell.length_c   1.000
_cell.angle_alpha   90.00
_cell.angle_beta   90.00
_cell.angle_gamma   90.00
#
_symmetry.space_group_name_H-M   'P 1'
#
loop_
_entity.id
_entity.type
_entity.pdbx_description
1 polymer ?
#
loop_
_entity_poly.entity_id
_entity_poly.type
_entity_poly.pdbx_seq_one_letter_code
_entity_poly.pdbx_strand_id
1 'polypeptide(L)'
;MADVSFEDQEKIKEILKTYSRVHYLVTQEYGIPLEAVLSVRVDGENGKIDVNTADTMLRFKAKGSENALVSDPETGGMKMVFDPALAQAIFEIIQDYAPEA
;
A
#
# COMPACT_ATOMS: atom_id res chain seq x y z
N MET A 1 -3.71 1.79 -16.85
CA MET A 1 -2.48 2.05 -16.06
C MET A 1 -1.75 0.72 -15.90
N ALA A 2 -0.43 0.69 -16.07
CA ALA A 2 0.33 -0.54 -15.91
C ALA A 2 0.45 -0.92 -14.43
N ASP A 3 0.43 -2.22 -14.12
CA ASP A 3 0.76 -2.70 -12.77
C ASP A 3 2.27 -2.63 -12.56
N VAL A 4 2.70 -2.13 -11.41
CA VAL A 4 4.12 -2.08 -11.04
C VAL A 4 4.36 -2.88 -9.77
N SER A 5 5.42 -3.68 -9.78
CA SER A 5 5.85 -4.49 -8.65
C SER A 5 7.30 -4.19 -8.32
N PHE A 6 7.58 -4.02 -7.03
CA PHE A 6 8.91 -3.77 -6.49
C PHE A 6 9.30 -4.92 -5.57
N GLU A 7 10.44 -5.55 -5.87
CA GLU A 7 11.06 -6.60 -5.05
C GLU A 7 12.42 -6.16 -4.50
N ASP A 8 12.95 -5.04 -4.99
CA ASP A 8 14.19 -4.43 -4.49
C ASP A 8 13.95 -3.76 -3.12
N GLN A 9 14.74 -4.16 -2.13
CA GLN A 9 14.59 -3.70 -0.75
C GLN A 9 14.83 -2.19 -0.56
N GLU A 10 15.76 -1.60 -1.31
CA GLU A 10 16.00 -0.16 -1.22
C GLU A 10 14.82 0.59 -1.82
N LYS A 11 14.29 0.11 -2.95
CA LYS A 11 13.11 0.72 -3.59
C LYS A 11 11.84 0.59 -2.76
N ILE A 12 11.62 -0.56 -2.13
CA ILE A 12 10.50 -0.77 -1.19
C ILE A 12 10.59 0.24 -0.03
N LYS A 13 11.78 0.39 0.56
CA LYS A 13 12.01 1.36 1.66
C LYS A 13 11.80 2.79 1.18
N GLU A 14 12.25 3.14 -0.01
CA GLU A 14 12.01 4.45 -0.62
C GLU A 14 10.51 4.73 -0.71
N ILE A 15 9.75 3.86 -1.39
CA ILE A 15 8.30 4.02 -1.58
C ILE A 15 7.60 4.16 -0.22
N LEU A 16 7.80 3.18 0.67
CA LEU A 16 7.11 3.21 1.96
C LEU A 16 7.47 4.44 2.78
N LYS A 17 8.71 4.96 2.72
CA LYS A 17 9.08 6.19 3.44
C LYS A 17 8.54 7.47 2.79
N THR A 18 8.45 7.51 1.46
CA THR A 18 7.88 8.65 0.72
C THR A 18 6.41 8.85 1.09
N TYR A 19 5.65 7.76 1.15
CA TYR A 19 4.21 7.81 1.46
C TYR A 19 3.94 7.54 2.93
N SER A 20 4.13 8.58 3.74
CA SER A 20 4.09 8.54 5.21
C SER A 20 2.89 7.81 5.83
N ARG A 21 1.70 7.91 5.24
CA ARG A 21 0.51 7.19 5.76
C ARG A 21 0.62 5.68 5.56
N VAL A 22 1.06 5.22 4.39
CA VAL A 22 1.30 3.80 4.12
C VAL A 22 2.41 3.28 5.03
N HIS A 23 3.49 4.06 5.21
CA HIS A 23 4.56 3.75 6.17
C HIS A 23 4.02 3.46 7.58
N TYR A 24 3.19 4.37 8.07
CA TYR A 24 2.64 4.32 9.42
C TYR A 24 1.78 3.06 9.59
N LEU A 25 0.91 2.77 8.64
CA LEU A 25 0.05 1.58 8.71
C LEU A 25 0.89 0.31 8.78
N VAL A 26 1.87 0.17 7.90
CA VAL A 26 2.73 -1.00 7.87
C VAL A 26 3.54 -1.15 9.17
N THR A 27 4.23 -0.09 9.60
CA THR A 27 5.22 -0.20 10.69
C THR A 27 4.67 0.02 12.09
N GLN A 28 3.68 0.91 12.24
CA GLN A 28 3.15 1.30 13.56
C GLN A 28 1.83 0.59 13.85
N GLU A 29 0.90 0.56 12.91
CA GLU A 29 -0.42 -0.05 13.13
C GLU A 29 -0.35 -1.58 13.08
N TYR A 30 0.32 -2.13 12.07
CA TYR A 30 0.48 -3.58 11.89
C TYR A 30 1.80 -4.14 12.42
N GLY A 31 2.70 -3.29 12.91
CA GLY A 31 3.95 -3.72 13.55
C GLY A 31 4.92 -4.46 12.61
N ILE A 32 4.78 -4.29 11.29
CA ILE A 32 5.62 -4.96 10.29
C ILE A 32 6.90 -4.13 10.08
N PRO A 33 8.09 -4.66 10.42
CA PRO A 33 9.33 -3.97 10.12
C PRO A 33 9.53 -3.91 8.60
N LEU A 34 10.10 -2.81 8.10
CA LEU A 34 10.31 -2.63 6.66
C LEU A 34 11.18 -3.73 6.04
N GLU A 35 12.11 -4.33 6.80
CA GLU A 35 12.93 -5.45 6.34
C GLU A 35 12.14 -6.75 6.14
N ALA A 36 10.96 -6.88 6.73
CA ALA A 36 10.08 -8.03 6.54
C ALA A 36 9.17 -7.87 5.31
N VAL A 37 9.13 -6.70 4.68
CA VAL A 37 8.39 -6.48 3.44
C VAL A 37 9.19 -7.07 2.28
N LEU A 38 8.65 -8.10 1.64
CA LEU A 38 9.29 -8.80 0.53
C LEU A 38 8.99 -8.13 -0.81
N SER A 39 7.77 -7.63 -1.00
CA SER A 39 7.40 -6.91 -2.22
C SER A 39 6.28 -5.90 -1.98
N VAL A 40 6.27 -4.88 -2.84
CA VAL A 40 5.17 -3.91 -2.93
C VAL A 40 4.64 -3.92 -4.35
N ARG A 41 3.36 -4.21 -4.52
CA ARG A 41 2.68 -4.17 -5.82
C ARG A 41 1.66 -3.05 -5.83
N VAL A 42 1.70 -2.23 -6.86
CA VAL A 42 0.77 -1.13 -7.11
C VAL A 42 -0.05 -1.46 -8.34
N ASP A 43 -1.36 -1.52 -8.16
CA ASP A 43 -2.36 -1.78 -9.19
C ASP A 43 -3.05 -0.44 -9.50
N GLY A 44 -2.54 0.21 -10.54
CA GLY A 44 -2.98 1.54 -10.95
C GLY A 44 -4.41 1.54 -11.51
N GLU A 45 -4.86 0.43 -12.11
CA GLU A 45 -6.21 0.31 -12.63
C GLU A 45 -7.26 0.27 -11.50
N ASN A 46 -6.96 -0.44 -10.41
CA ASN A 46 -7.90 -0.62 -9.31
C ASN A 46 -7.68 0.32 -8.13
N GLY A 47 -6.71 1.23 -8.18
CA GLY A 47 -6.46 2.15 -7.07
C GLY A 47 -5.97 1.41 -5.83
N LYS A 48 -5.03 0.47 -5.95
CA LYS A 48 -4.69 -0.48 -4.88
C LYS A 48 -3.19 -0.68 -4.74
N ILE A 49 -2.74 -0.86 -3.50
CA ILE A 49 -1.37 -1.27 -3.15
C ILE A 49 -1.43 -2.52 -2.28
N ASP A 50 -0.60 -3.51 -2.62
CA ASP A 50 -0.39 -4.73 -1.86
C ASP A 50 1.05 -4.71 -1.32
N VAL A 51 1.20 -4.93 -0.02
CA VAL A 51 2.47 -5.06 0.70
C VAL A 51 2.59 -6.49 1.19
N ASN A 52 3.49 -7.27 0.60
CA ASN A 52 3.67 -8.68 0.91
C ASN A 52 4.81 -8.88 1.91
N THR A 53 4.60 -9.75 2.89
CA THR A 53 5.64 -10.28 3.77
C THR A 53 5.73 -11.80 3.59
N ALA A 54 6.58 -12.47 4.38
CA ALA A 54 6.68 -13.93 4.35
C ALA A 54 5.37 -14.62 4.79
N ASP A 55 4.66 -14.02 5.75
CA ASP A 55 3.55 -14.68 6.44
C ASP A 55 2.18 -14.07 6.12
N THR A 56 2.15 -12.84 5.59
CA THR A 56 0.89 -12.13 5.32
C THR A 56 0.99 -11.17 4.13
N MET A 57 -0.17 -10.71 3.65
CA MET A 57 -0.29 -9.66 2.65
C MET A 57 -1.21 -8.57 3.22
N LEU A 58 -0.69 -7.35 3.31
CA LEU A 58 -1.51 -6.18 3.55
C LEU A 58 -1.97 -5.60 2.22
N ARG A 59 -3.26 -5.30 2.09
CA ARG A 59 -3.88 -4.71 0.92
C ARG A 59 -4.60 -3.43 1.30
N PHE A 60 -4.25 -2.35 0.62
CA PHE A 60 -4.91 -1.06 0.74
C PHE A 60 -5.53 -0.70 -0.60
N LYS A 61 -6.83 -0.38 -0.64
CA LYS A 61 -7.55 -0.02 -1.87
C LYS A 61 -8.34 1.26 -1.67
N ALA A 62 -8.14 2.25 -2.53
CA ALA A 62 -8.98 3.44 -2.55
C ALA A 62 -10.40 3.08 -3.02
N LYS A 63 -11.42 3.59 -2.32
CA LYS A 63 -12.83 3.51 -2.74
C LYS A 63 -13.36 4.86 -3.21
N GLY A 64 -12.72 5.94 -2.79
CA GLY A 64 -13.00 7.33 -3.18
C GLY A 64 -11.92 8.25 -2.59
N SER A 65 -12.13 9.57 -2.65
CA SER A 65 -11.17 10.56 -2.13
C SER A 65 -11.00 10.52 -0.61
N GLU A 66 -11.94 9.94 0.11
CA GLU A 66 -11.97 9.99 1.58
C GLU A 66 -11.94 8.60 2.24
N ASN A 67 -12.20 7.54 1.47
CA ASN A 67 -12.37 6.19 2.01
C ASN A 67 -11.41 5.21 1.36
N ALA A 68 -10.84 4.36 2.20
CA ALA A 68 -10.01 3.24 1.80
C ALA A 68 -10.57 1.93 2.35
N LEU A 69 -10.29 0.84 1.65
CA LEU A 69 -10.44 -0.52 2.16
C LEU A 69 -9.06 -0.98 2.60
N VAL A 70 -8.96 -1.45 3.83
CA VAL A 70 -7.72 -1.95 4.43
C VAL A 70 -7.92 -3.40 4.83
N SER A 71 -6.99 -4.28 4.45
CA SER A 71 -6.98 -5.64 4.94
C SER A 71 -6.61 -5.66 6.41
N ASP A 72 -7.42 -6.32 7.21
CA ASP A 72 -7.10 -6.65 8.58
C ASP A 72 -6.29 -7.96 8.61
N PRO A 73 -5.03 -7.95 9.09
CA PRO A 73 -4.18 -9.13 9.07
C PRO A 73 -4.58 -10.17 10.11
N GLU A 74 -5.37 -9.83 11.13
CA GLU A 74 -5.83 -10.78 12.16
C GLU A 74 -7.00 -11.62 11.64
N THR A 75 -7.88 -11.01 10.86
CA THR A 75 -9.13 -11.62 10.37
C THR A 75 -9.09 -11.99 8.89
N GLY A 76 -8.12 -11.47 8.13
CA GLY A 76 -8.02 -11.60 6.67
C GLY A 76 -9.12 -10.85 5.90
N GLY A 77 -10.00 -10.11 6.59
CA GLY A 77 -11.11 -9.37 5.98
C GLY A 77 -10.70 -7.97 5.52
N MET A 78 -11.41 -7.42 4.53
CA MET A 78 -11.27 -6.00 4.16
C MET A 78 -12.22 -5.15 5.02
N LYS A 79 -11.67 -4.18 5.75
CA LYS A 79 -12.43 -3.18 6.51
C LYS A 79 -12.49 -1.87 5.73
N MET A 80 -13.65 -1.22 5.74
CA MET A 80 -13.80 0.12 5.18
C MET A 80 -13.46 1.15 6.24
N VAL A 81 -12.56 2.07 5.91
CA VAL A 81 -12.09 3.12 6.81
C VAL A 81 -12.21 4.48 6.12
N PHE A 82 -12.61 5.49 6.88
CA PHE A 82 -12.50 6.88 6.48
C PHE A 82 -11.06 7.33 6.74
N ASP A 83 -10.25 7.37 5.69
CA ASP A 83 -8.83 7.70 5.75
C ASP A 83 -8.43 8.42 4.44
N PRO A 84 -8.73 9.73 4.33
CA PRO A 84 -8.41 10.52 3.14
C PRO A 84 -6.90 10.57 2.89
N ALA A 85 -6.07 10.51 3.94
CA ALA A 85 -4.61 10.52 3.79
C ALA A 85 -4.10 9.22 3.15
N LEU A 86 -4.67 8.07 3.52
CA LEU A 86 -4.34 6.80 2.88
C LEU A 86 -4.84 6.78 1.43
N ALA A 87 -6.07 7.22 1.18
CA ALA A 87 -6.61 7.28 -0.17
C ALA A 87 -5.74 8.17 -1.08
N GLN A 88 -5.39 9.37 -0.61
CA GLN A 88 -4.50 10.30 -1.31
C GLN A 88 -3.12 9.68 -1.58
N ALA A 89 -2.50 9.06 -0.57
CA ALA A 89 -1.19 8.41 -0.73
C ALA A 89 -1.23 7.31 -1.81
N ILE A 90 -2.29 6.51 -1.87
CA ILE A 90 -2.45 5.48 -2.91
C ILE A 90 -2.51 6.11 -4.30
N PHE A 91 -3.27 7.20 -4.46
CA PHE A 91 -3.34 7.91 -5.74
C PHE A 91 -1.98 8.48 -6.16
N GLU A 92 -1.23 9.08 -5.23
CA GLU A 92 0.11 9.62 -5.51
C GLU A 92 1.09 8.52 -5.93
N ILE A 93 1.11 7.38 -5.23
CA ILE A 93 1.93 6.22 -5.62
C ILE A 93 1.62 5.79 -7.06
N ILE A 94 0.34 5.72 -7.42
CA ILE A 94 -0.09 5.32 -8.77
C ILE A 94 0.37 6.35 -9.80
N GLN A 95 0.26 7.64 -9.52
CA GLN A 95 0.73 8.68 -10.43
C GLN A 95 2.24 8.65 -10.63
N ASP A 96 3.01 8.38 -9.57
CA ASP A 96 4.47 8.44 -9.64
C ASP A 96 5.07 7.20 -10.32
N TYR A 97 4.46 6.02 -10.14
CA TYR A 97 5.06 4.76 -10.57
C TYR A 97 4.26 3.99 -11.60
N ALA A 98 2.95 4.21 -11.70
CA ALA A 98 2.10 3.68 -12.76
C ALA A 98 1.47 4.80 -13.64
N PRO A 99 2.16 5.92 -13.94
CA PRO A 99 1.62 6.93 -14.85
C PRO A 99 1.39 6.26 -16.21
N GLU A 100 0.32 6.68 -16.88
CA GLU A 100 -0.18 6.11 -18.13
C GLU A 100 0.93 5.64 -19.10
N ALA A 101 0.78 4.41 -19.58
CA ALA A 101 1.32 3.96 -20.86
C ALA A 101 0.27 4.23 -21.95
#